data_AF-H0ELF7-F1
#
_entry.id   AF-H0ELF7-F1
#
_cell.length_a   1.000
_cell.length_b   1.000
_cell.length_c   1.000
_cell.angle_alpha   90.00
_cell.angle_beta   90.00
_cell.angle_gamma   90.00
#
_symmetry.space_group_name_H-M   'P 1'
#
loop_
_entity.id
_entity.type
_entity.pdbx_description
1 polymer ?
#
loop_
_entity_poly.entity_id
_entity_poly.type
_entity_poly.pdbx_seq_one_letter_code
_entity_poly.pdbx_strand_id
1 'polypeptide(L)'
;MLQLDDESLALKLQIEEVEAQRERQTGKWAEGNPPDHALAFDNYEAELKTLATRVEDMKLAHSITYAMETDATAIEELRAQEKQSIEDRQVALSLNEGEALPHQDSNELLEMGGFAAESGQWDHVLRDIESSKSDMDCASTVAGPSTPHRLWRAQSSSHYSAFGLW
;
A
#
# COMPACT_ATOMS: atom_id res chain seq x y z
N MET A 1 -14.06 0.00 12.42
CA MET A 1 -13.66 -1.42 12.29
C MET A 1 -14.72 -2.35 12.86
N LEU A 2 -15.14 -2.17 14.13
CA LEU A 2 -16.19 -2.99 14.79
C LEU A 2 -17.44 -3.26 13.93
N GLN A 3 -17.97 -2.25 13.21
CA GLN A 3 -19.14 -2.46 12.35
C GLN A 3 -18.88 -3.43 11.19
N LEU A 4 -17.72 -3.36 10.52
CA LEU A 4 -17.37 -4.29 9.44
C LEU A 4 -17.07 -5.69 9.97
N ASP A 5 -16.59 -5.78 11.21
CA ASP A 5 -16.37 -7.07 11.87
C ASP A 5 -17.70 -7.73 12.23
N ASP A 6 -18.66 -6.97 12.76
CA ASP A 6 -20.03 -7.43 13.02
C ASP A 6 -20.73 -7.87 11.72
N GLU A 7 -20.59 -7.10 10.64
CA GLU A 7 -21.12 -7.45 9.32
C GLU A 7 -20.48 -8.73 8.77
N SER A 8 -19.15 -8.89 8.90
CA SER A 8 -18.46 -10.12 8.48
C SER A 8 -18.90 -11.35 9.26
N LEU A 9 -19.13 -11.20 10.57
CA LEU A 9 -19.64 -12.28 11.42
C LEU A 9 -21.09 -12.64 11.03
N ALA A 10 -21.94 -11.65 10.82
CA ALA A 10 -23.33 -11.86 10.43
C ALA A 10 -23.43 -12.59 9.09
N LEU A 11 -22.65 -12.18 8.09
CA LEU A 11 -22.59 -12.84 6.78
C LEU A 11 -22.11 -14.28 6.90
N LYS A 12 -21.07 -14.54 7.70
CA LYS A 12 -20.58 -15.90 7.95
C LYS A 12 -21.66 -16.80 8.56
N LEU A 13 -22.36 -16.32 9.58
CA LEU A 13 -23.45 -17.07 10.21
C LEU A 13 -24.61 -17.34 9.23
N GLN A 14 -24.92 -16.40 8.34
CA GLN A 14 -25.96 -16.60 7.33
C GLN A 14 -25.56 -17.64 6.28
N ILE A 15 -24.29 -17.66 5.85
CA ILE A 15 -23.78 -18.67 4.93
C ILE A 15 -23.83 -20.05 5.59
N GLU A 16 -23.39 -20.18 6.85
CA GLU A 16 -23.46 -21.42 7.62
C GLU A 16 -24.91 -21.93 7.76
N GLU A 17 -25.87 -21.03 7.97
CA GLU A 17 -27.29 -21.41 8.04
C GLU A 17 -27.82 -21.90 6.68
N VAL A 18 -27.45 -21.26 5.57
CA VAL A 18 -27.84 -21.72 4.22
C VAL A 18 -27.26 -23.11 3.92
N GLU A 19 -26.00 -23.34 4.26
CA GLU A 19 -25.34 -24.65 4.14
C GLU A 19 -26.04 -25.72 4.99
N ALA A 20 -26.35 -25.41 6.26
CA ALA A 20 -27.07 -26.31 7.14
C ALA A 20 -28.49 -26.64 6.63
N GLN A 21 -29.19 -25.67 6.03
CA GLN A 21 -30.50 -25.90 5.42
C GLN A 21 -30.40 -26.79 4.18
N ARG A 22 -29.36 -26.60 3.36
CA ARG A 22 -29.06 -27.43 2.20
C ARG A 22 -28.84 -28.90 2.58
N GLU A 23 -28.08 -29.16 3.65
CA GLU A 23 -27.84 -30.52 4.15
C GLU A 23 -29.13 -31.21 4.63
N ARG A 24 -30.07 -30.44 5.21
CA ARG A 24 -31.38 -30.96 5.65
C ARG A 24 -32.31 -31.26 4.48
N GLN A 25 -32.14 -30.59 3.35
CA GLN A 25 -32.94 -30.79 2.14
C GLN A 25 -32.43 -32.02 1.35
N THR A 26 -32.67 -33.20 1.90
CA THR A 26 -32.39 -34.48 1.23
C THR A 26 -33.58 -34.88 0.35
N GLY A 27 -33.50 -34.57 -0.95
CA GLY A 27 -34.52 -34.94 -1.93
C GLY A 27 -33.92 -35.15 -3.31
N LYS A 28 -34.31 -36.22 -4.01
CA LYS A 28 -33.95 -36.42 -5.42
C LYS A 28 -34.99 -35.72 -6.28
N TRP A 29 -34.59 -34.63 -6.92
CA TRP A 29 -35.41 -33.96 -7.93
C TRP A 29 -35.04 -34.48 -9.32
N ALA A 30 -35.95 -34.34 -10.28
CA ALA A 30 -35.66 -34.71 -11.66
C ALA A 30 -34.48 -33.88 -12.20
N GLU A 31 -33.57 -34.53 -12.91
CA GLU A 31 -32.40 -33.87 -13.51
C GLU A 31 -32.85 -32.74 -14.45
N GLY A 32 -32.35 -31.53 -14.23
CA GLY A 32 -32.73 -30.33 -14.98
C GLY A 32 -34.03 -29.64 -14.53
N ASN A 33 -34.70 -30.13 -13.48
CA ASN A 33 -35.89 -29.48 -12.90
C ASN A 33 -35.75 -29.33 -11.37
N PRO A 34 -34.80 -28.50 -10.89
CA PRO A 34 -34.71 -28.18 -9.47
C PRO A 34 -35.97 -27.44 -9.01
N PRO A 35 -36.42 -27.65 -7.76
CA PRO A 35 -37.46 -26.83 -7.17
C PRO A 35 -37.02 -25.36 -7.11
N ASP A 36 -37.99 -24.45 -7.20
CA ASP A 36 -37.76 -23.00 -7.09
C ASP A 36 -36.95 -22.61 -5.83
N HIS A 37 -37.26 -23.24 -4.69
CA HIS A 37 -36.52 -22.99 -3.45
C HIS A 37 -35.04 -23.35 -3.55
N ALA A 38 -34.68 -24.43 -4.25
CA ALA A 38 -33.28 -24.83 -4.41
C ALA A 38 -32.50 -23.78 -5.22
N LEU A 39 -33.11 -23.27 -6.30
CA LEU A 39 -32.53 -22.19 -7.10
C LEU A 39 -32.43 -20.87 -6.28
N ALA A 40 -33.45 -20.56 -5.48
CA ALA A 40 -33.44 -19.40 -4.60
C ALA A 40 -32.32 -19.47 -3.56
N PHE A 41 -32.07 -20.65 -2.96
CA PHE A 41 -30.96 -20.85 -2.03
C PHE A 41 -29.59 -20.70 -2.71
N ASP A 42 -29.42 -21.24 -3.91
CA ASP A 42 -28.17 -21.09 -4.68
C ASP A 42 -27.88 -19.61 -4.99
N ASN A 43 -28.89 -18.88 -5.45
CA ASN A 43 -28.76 -17.45 -5.74
C ASN A 43 -28.44 -16.65 -4.48
N TYR A 44 -29.16 -16.92 -3.38
CA TYR A 44 -28.94 -16.23 -2.12
C TYR A 44 -27.54 -16.50 -1.55
N GLU A 45 -27.06 -17.74 -1.59
CA GLU A 45 -25.69 -18.08 -1.19
C GLU A 45 -24.64 -17.33 -2.01
N ALA A 46 -24.85 -17.22 -3.33
CA ALA A 46 -23.96 -16.47 -4.22
C ALA A 46 -23.93 -14.97 -3.88
N GLU A 47 -25.09 -14.38 -3.56
CA GLU A 47 -25.19 -13.00 -3.10
C GLU A 47 -24.45 -12.79 -1.77
N LEU A 48 -24.64 -13.67 -0.79
CA LEU A 48 -23.95 -13.60 0.50
C LEU A 48 -22.42 -13.68 0.35
N LYS A 49 -21.93 -14.57 -0.51
CA LYS A 49 -20.50 -14.69 -0.82
C LYS A 49 -19.95 -13.42 -1.47
N THR A 50 -20.72 -12.82 -2.39
CA THR A 50 -20.35 -11.54 -3.02
C THR A 50 -20.28 -10.41 -1.99
N LEU A 51 -21.23 -10.35 -1.06
CA LEU A 51 -21.23 -9.37 0.03
C LEU A 51 -20.04 -9.59 0.98
N ALA A 52 -19.69 -10.85 1.27
CA ALA A 52 -18.53 -11.16 2.11
C ALA A 52 -17.22 -10.64 1.47
N THR A 53 -17.01 -10.87 0.17
CA THR A 53 -15.87 -10.30 -0.56
C THR A 53 -15.84 -8.78 -0.49
N ARG A 54 -17.00 -8.13 -0.68
CA ARG A 54 -17.10 -6.67 -0.57
C ARG A 54 -16.70 -6.15 0.82
N VAL A 55 -17.11 -6.83 1.89
CA VAL A 55 -16.75 -6.43 3.26
C VAL A 55 -15.24 -6.55 3.47
N GLU A 56 -14.60 -7.61 2.96
CA GLU A 56 -13.14 -7.75 3.04
C GLU A 56 -12.40 -6.67 2.25
N ASP A 57 -12.88 -6.33 1.06
CA ASP A 57 -12.32 -5.22 0.27
C ASP A 57 -12.42 -3.88 1.02
N MET A 58 -13.54 -3.64 1.71
CA MET A 58 -13.70 -2.45 2.55
C MET A 58 -12.72 -2.45 3.73
N LYS A 59 -12.53 -3.58 4.41
CA LYS A 59 -11.55 -3.70 5.50
C LYS A 59 -10.13 -3.40 4.99
N LEU A 60 -9.77 -3.93 3.83
CA LEU A 60 -8.49 -3.65 3.19
C LEU A 60 -8.34 -2.16 2.86
N ALA A 61 -9.34 -1.55 2.22
CA ALA A 61 -9.30 -0.13 1.89
C ALA A 61 -9.12 0.75 3.14
N HIS A 62 -9.84 0.45 4.23
CA HIS A 62 -9.67 1.14 5.50
C HIS A 62 -8.27 0.96 6.09
N SER A 63 -7.70 -0.24 6.02
CA SER A 63 -6.34 -0.48 6.49
C SER A 63 -5.30 0.32 5.71
N ILE A 64 -5.47 0.44 4.39
CA ILE A 64 -4.57 1.23 3.54
C ILE A 64 -4.70 2.71 3.90
N THR A 65 -5.91 3.25 3.98
CA THR A 65 -6.13 4.65 4.37
C THR A 65 -5.53 4.94 5.74
N TYR A 66 -5.75 4.05 6.71
CA TYR A 66 -5.17 4.20 8.05
C TYR A 66 -3.64 4.24 8.02
N ALA A 67 -2.99 3.32 7.29
CA ALA A 67 -1.54 3.31 7.15
C ALA A 67 -1.02 4.60 6.48
N MET A 68 -1.71 5.08 5.45
CA MET A 68 -1.37 6.34 4.78
C MET A 68 -1.47 7.54 5.73
N GLU A 69 -2.55 7.61 6.52
CA GLU A 69 -2.74 8.68 7.51
C GLU A 69 -1.68 8.62 8.61
N THR A 70 -1.31 7.43 9.09
CA THR A 70 -0.26 7.28 10.11
C THR A 70 1.12 7.63 9.58
N ASP A 71 1.43 7.26 8.34
CA ASP A 71 2.75 7.49 7.74
C ASP A 71 2.94 8.94 7.27
N ALA A 72 1.85 9.69 7.08
CA ALA A 72 1.89 11.09 6.66
C ALA A 72 2.79 11.96 7.55
N THR A 73 2.66 11.83 8.87
CA THR A 73 3.48 12.58 9.84
C THR A 73 4.97 12.26 9.69
N ALA A 74 5.32 10.98 9.55
CA ALA A 74 6.72 10.57 9.38
C ALA A 74 7.31 11.11 8.07
N ILE A 75 6.53 11.13 6.99
CA ILE A 75 6.93 11.71 5.71
C ILE A 75 7.16 13.22 5.84
N GLU A 76 6.30 13.93 6.56
CA GLU A 76 6.47 15.37 6.80
C GLU A 76 7.74 15.70 7.59
N GLU A 77 8.04 14.91 8.64
CA GLU A 77 9.28 15.04 9.40
C GLU A 77 10.52 14.81 8.52
N LEU A 78 10.50 13.76 7.70
CA LEU A 78 11.59 13.46 6.77
C LEU A 78 11.79 14.58 5.74
N ARG A 79 10.70 15.16 5.23
CA ARG A 79 10.78 16.31 4.31
C ARG A 79 11.41 17.53 4.96
N ALA A 80 11.09 17.80 6.23
CA ALA A 80 11.71 18.90 6.97
C ALA A 80 13.22 18.66 7.17
N GLN A 81 13.61 17.43 7.51
CA GLN A 81 15.01 17.06 7.66
C GLN A 81 15.78 17.13 6.34
N GLU A 82 15.19 16.69 5.24
CA GLU A 82 15.81 16.79 3.91
C GLU A 82 16.02 18.24 3.50
N LYS A 83 15.01 19.11 3.70
CA LYS A 83 15.13 20.54 3.44
C LYS A 83 16.31 21.15 4.21
N GLN A 84 16.42 20.85 5.50
CA GLN A 84 17.53 21.32 6.32
C GLN A 84 18.88 20.81 5.79
N SER A 85 18.97 19.54 5.40
CA SER A 85 20.20 18.96 4.85
C SER A 85 20.63 19.62 3.53
N ILE A 86 19.66 20.02 2.68
CA ILE A 86 19.94 20.76 1.44
C ILE A 86 20.49 22.15 1.76
N GLU A 87 19.86 22.87 2.68
CA GLU A 87 20.31 24.20 3.13
C GLU A 87 21.73 24.12 3.72
N ASP A 88 21.99 23.15 4.60
CA ASP A 88 23.31 22.91 5.20
C ASP A 88 24.38 22.62 4.13
N ARG A 89 24.03 21.83 3.11
CA ARG A 89 24.94 21.53 1.98
C ARG A 89 25.25 22.80 1.18
N GLN A 90 24.25 23.63 0.88
CA GLN A 90 24.45 24.88 0.14
C GLN A 90 25.38 25.83 0.90
N VAL A 91 25.19 25.96 2.21
CA VAL A 91 26.08 26.76 3.06
C VAL A 91 27.51 26.20 3.02
N ALA A 92 27.70 24.90 3.19
CA ALA A 92 29.03 24.28 3.15
C ALA A 92 29.75 24.50 1.80
N LEU A 93 29.02 24.41 0.68
CA LEU A 93 29.58 24.68 -0.65
C LEU A 93 30.00 26.15 -0.79
N SER A 94 29.16 27.10 -0.35
CA SER A 94 29.49 28.53 -0.40
C SER A 94 30.73 28.90 0.43
N LEU A 95 30.97 28.19 1.55
CA LEU A 95 32.15 28.38 2.39
C LEU A 95 33.42 27.75 1.77
N ASN A 96 33.27 26.65 1.03
CA ASN A 96 34.39 25.93 0.41
C ASN A 96 34.88 26.59 -0.89
N GLU A 97 34.01 27.25 -1.64
CA GLU A 97 34.37 27.96 -2.88
C GLU A 97 35.09 29.31 -2.64
N GLY A 98 35.09 29.80 -1.40
CA GLY A 98 36.01 30.83 -0.93
C GLY A 98 36.01 32.12 -1.75
N GLU A 99 34.88 32.81 -1.96
CA GLU A 99 34.96 34.21 -2.39
C GLU A 99 33.76 35.10 -1.99
N ALA A 100 34.14 36.27 -1.45
CA ALA A 100 33.43 37.53 -1.26
C ALA A 100 31.99 37.50 -0.71
N LEU A 101 31.88 37.91 0.56
CA LEU A 101 30.66 38.50 1.13
C LEU A 101 30.03 39.47 0.10
N PRO A 102 28.78 39.26 -0.35
CA PRO A 102 28.08 40.28 -1.09
C PRO A 102 27.87 41.47 -0.15
N HIS A 103 28.40 42.62 -0.58
CA HIS A 103 28.15 43.92 0.01
C HIS A 103 26.63 44.07 0.20
N GLN A 104 26.20 44.41 1.41
CA GLN A 104 24.82 44.79 1.67
C GLN A 104 24.48 45.99 0.81
N ASP A 105 23.74 45.77 -0.28
CA ASP A 105 22.81 46.75 -0.79
C ASP A 105 21.40 46.27 -0.45
N SER A 106 20.92 46.82 0.66
CA SER A 106 19.51 46.90 0.96
C SER A 106 18.80 47.53 -0.23
N ASN A 107 17.97 46.73 -0.91
CA ASN A 107 16.71 47.08 -1.58
C ASN A 107 16.58 46.42 -2.95
N GLU A 108 16.15 45.17 -2.99
CA GLU A 108 15.18 44.73 -4.01
C GLU A 108 14.31 43.62 -3.42
N LEU A 109 13.06 44.01 -3.21
CA LEU A 109 11.98 43.32 -2.56
C LEU A 109 11.12 42.70 -3.66
N LEU A 110 10.76 41.43 -3.48
CA LEU A 110 9.76 40.65 -4.23
C LEU A 110 10.09 40.33 -5.70
N GLU A 111 10.66 39.16 -5.95
CA GLU A 111 10.24 38.29 -7.06
C GLU A 111 10.82 36.87 -6.90
N MET A 112 10.39 36.16 -5.85
CA MET A 112 10.37 34.69 -5.88
C MET A 112 8.92 34.28 -6.03
N GLY A 113 8.46 34.35 -7.28
CA GLY A 113 7.18 33.84 -7.73
C GLY A 113 7.01 32.38 -7.31
N GLY A 114 5.77 32.06 -6.97
CA GLY A 114 5.37 30.84 -6.28
C GLY A 114 6.02 29.58 -6.83
N PHE A 115 6.53 28.78 -5.90
CA PHE A 115 6.43 27.34 -5.99
C PHE A 115 4.93 26.99 -5.99
N ALA A 116 4.28 27.22 -7.13
CA ALA A 116 3.05 26.57 -7.47
C ALA A 116 3.36 25.08 -7.33
N ALA A 117 2.64 24.43 -6.43
CA ALA A 117 2.64 22.99 -6.27
C ALA A 117 2.82 22.33 -7.63
N GLU A 118 3.90 21.58 -7.83
CA GLU A 118 4.09 20.70 -8.98
C GLU A 118 3.03 19.59 -8.89
N SER A 119 1.80 19.96 -9.20
CA SER A 119 0.67 19.05 -9.39
C SER A 119 0.88 18.15 -10.61
N GLY A 120 1.95 18.35 -11.39
CA GLY A 120 2.28 17.60 -12.61
C GLY A 120 3.14 16.36 -12.41
N GLN A 121 3.75 16.14 -11.25
CA GLN A 121 4.59 14.94 -11.04
C GLN A 121 3.76 13.65 -10.97
N TRP A 122 2.52 13.74 -10.50
CA TRP A 122 1.63 12.59 -10.38
C TRP A 122 0.87 12.27 -11.67
N ASP A 123 0.77 13.22 -12.61
CA ASP A 123 0.09 13.03 -13.90
C ASP A 123 0.77 12.01 -14.80
N HIS A 124 2.09 11.83 -14.68
CA HIS A 124 2.81 10.78 -15.41
C HIS A 124 2.47 9.39 -14.84
N VAL A 125 2.50 9.26 -13.52
CA VAL A 125 2.23 7.99 -12.82
C VAL A 125 0.79 7.52 -13.07
N LEU A 126 -0.19 8.44 -13.04
CA LEU A 126 -1.59 8.13 -13.35
C LEU A 126 -1.78 7.68 -14.80
N ARG A 127 -1.08 8.33 -15.74
CA ARG A 127 -1.15 8.01 -17.18
C ARG A 127 -0.53 6.64 -17.50
N ASP A 128 0.52 6.24 -16.79
CA ASP A 128 1.13 4.91 -16.94
C ASP A 128 0.21 3.79 -16.43
N ILE A 129 -0.52 4.05 -15.34
CA ILE A 129 -1.52 3.12 -14.79
C ILE A 129 -2.70 2.96 -15.75
N GLU A 130 -3.19 4.07 -16.32
CA GLU A 130 -4.28 4.03 -17.31
C GLU A 130 -3.83 3.38 -18.62
N SER A 131 -2.59 3.63 -19.07
CA SER A 131 -2.03 2.99 -20.26
C SER A 131 -1.76 1.48 -20.07
N SER A 132 -1.59 1.00 -18.83
CA SER A 132 -1.42 -0.43 -18.53
C SER A 132 -2.74 -1.21 -18.47
N LYS A 133 -3.88 -0.55 -18.67
CA LYS A 133 -5.20 -1.17 -18.55
C LYS A 133 -5.71 -1.82 -19.84
N SER A 134 -4.98 -1.73 -20.95
CA SER A 134 -5.47 -2.21 -22.26
C SER A 134 -5.06 -3.63 -22.66
N ASP A 135 -4.06 -4.26 -22.03
CA ASP A 135 -3.59 -5.57 -22.49
C ASP A 135 -3.32 -6.51 -21.29
N MET A 136 -4.37 -6.83 -20.54
CA MET A 136 -4.32 -7.99 -19.64
C MET A 136 -4.81 -9.23 -20.40
N ASP A 137 -4.06 -9.59 -21.45
CA ASP A 137 -4.11 -10.93 -22.02
C ASP A 137 -3.41 -11.88 -21.04
N CYS A 138 -4.17 -12.83 -20.51
CA CYS A 138 -3.71 -13.82 -19.53
C CYS A 138 -2.77 -14.83 -20.21
N ALA A 139 -1.53 -14.44 -20.46
CA ALA A 139 -0.47 -15.34 -20.86
C ALA A 139 0.10 -16.02 -19.61
N SER A 140 -0.27 -17.30 -19.43
CA SER A 140 0.27 -18.22 -18.43
C SER A 140 1.79 -18.09 -18.30
N THR A 141 2.25 -17.40 -17.24
CA THR A 141 3.67 -17.31 -16.92
C THR A 141 3.99 -18.46 -15.98
N VAL A 142 4.64 -19.50 -16.52
CA VAL A 142 5.32 -20.53 -15.73
C VAL A 142 6.32 -19.84 -14.82
N ALA A 143 6.10 -19.95 -13.51
CA ALA A 143 7.00 -19.41 -12.49
C ALA A 143 8.35 -20.13 -12.56
N GLY A 144 9.42 -19.38 -12.86
CA GLY A 144 10.80 -19.84 -12.70
C GLY A 144 11.16 -20.00 -11.21
N PRO A 145 12.17 -20.83 -10.87
CA PRO A 145 12.47 -21.19 -9.49
C PRO A 145 12.95 -19.99 -8.67
N SER A 146 12.22 -19.70 -7.59
CA SER A 146 12.55 -18.64 -6.63
C SER A 146 13.88 -18.94 -5.93
N THR A 147 14.85 -18.05 -6.12
CA THR A 147 16.11 -18.07 -5.35
C THR A 147 15.86 -17.41 -3.99
N PRO A 148 16.09 -18.10 -2.85
CA PRO A 148 15.92 -17.50 -1.55
C PRO A 148 17.00 -16.44 -1.28
N HIS A 149 16.56 -15.22 -0.93
CA HIS A 149 17.42 -14.11 -0.52
C HIS A 149 18.20 -14.49 0.76
N ARG A 150 19.51 -14.72 0.65
CA ARG A 150 20.42 -14.81 1.80
C ARG A 150 21.34 -13.59 1.86
N LEU A 151 21.16 -12.82 2.93
CA LEU A 151 22.21 -12.45 3.89
C LEU A 151 23.37 -11.58 3.37
N TRP A 152 23.13 -10.28 3.25
CA TRP A 152 24.16 -9.25 3.36
C TRP A 152 24.36 -8.88 4.84
N ARG A 153 25.16 -9.67 5.54
CA ARG A 153 25.90 -9.17 6.71
C ARG A 153 27.37 -9.15 6.31
N ALA A 154 27.77 -8.05 5.69
CA ALA A 154 29.16 -7.78 5.39
C ALA A 154 29.96 -7.68 6.69
N GLN A 155 31.00 -8.50 6.74
CA GLN A 155 32.15 -8.33 7.61
C GLN A 155 32.76 -6.94 7.36
N SER A 156 33.04 -6.20 8.43
CA SER A 156 34.20 -5.30 8.52
C SER A 156 34.32 -4.73 9.94
N SER A 157 35.40 -5.12 10.63
CA SER A 157 36.26 -4.34 11.55
C SER A 157 36.77 -5.30 12.63
N SER A 158 37.92 -5.97 12.44
CA SER A 158 39.29 -5.46 12.57
C SER A 158 39.69 -5.16 14.03
N HIS A 159 40.61 -6.00 14.52
CA HIS A 159 41.64 -5.75 15.53
C HIS A 159 41.22 -5.26 16.93
N TYR A 160 41.24 -6.18 17.90
CA TYR A 160 41.85 -5.91 19.21
C TYR A 160 42.93 -6.94 19.50
N SER A 161 44.15 -6.42 19.65
CA SER A 161 45.37 -7.13 19.98
C SER A 161 45.33 -7.68 21.40
N ALA A 162 45.96 -8.85 21.56
CA ALA A 162 46.25 -9.51 22.82
C ALA A 162 46.92 -8.59 23.85
N PHE A 163 46.47 -8.66 25.10
CA PHE A 163 47.32 -8.58 26.29
C PHE A 163 46.59 -9.28 27.45
N GLY A 164 47.12 -10.43 27.84
CA GLY A 164 46.67 -11.19 28.99
C GLY A 164 47.80 -12.10 29.46
N LEU A 165 48.65 -11.58 30.33
CA LEU A 165 49.55 -12.34 31.19
C LEU A 165 49.88 -11.46 32.42
N TRP A 166 49.83 -12.13 33.58
CA TRP A 166 50.02 -11.68 34.97
C TRP A 166 48.74 -11.30 35.72
#